data_AF-A0AA48H0W7-F1
#
_entry.id   AF-A0AA48H0W7-F1
#
_cell.length_a   1.000
_cell.length_b   1.000
_cell.length_c   1.000
_cell.angle_alpha   90.00
_cell.angle_beta   90.00
_cell.angle_gamma   90.00
#
_symmetry.space_group_name_H-M   'P 1'
#
loop_
_entity.id
_entity.type
_entity.pdbx_description
1 polymer ?
#
loop_
_entity_poly.entity_id
_entity_poly.type
_entity_poly.pdbx_seq_one_letter_code
_entity_poly.pdbx_strand_id
1 'polypeptide(L)'
;MLAAPMAGSASAEPYQHYLARLRTICSVECLQPKQFQRTARKRDAESQGEMAIIMDVADVQRVGDRLELYNLDTQASPLEEVEILGSAGIDTSSRSGIGALPRGRQTTRHPNVIVVEIDQETLFDLLNIVAPSGQISGDRNRETGIVVEGERDQEFIEPNLSELRSFFRNRRIVARGSPRLEVATVGARRDFRRKQVTLELRDARNLAMLPRFDENGEPILAE
;
A
#
# COMPACT_ATOMS: atom_id res chain seq x y z
N MET A 1 -28.62 -25.36 -4.62
CA MET A 1 -27.91 -24.28 -5.33
C MET A 1 -28.68 -22.99 -5.11
N LEU A 2 -27.98 -21.84 -5.10
CA LEU A 2 -28.45 -20.45 -4.93
C LEU A 2 -28.51 -19.99 -3.46
N ALA A 3 -27.89 -18.89 -3.03
CA ALA A 3 -27.11 -17.85 -3.70
C ALA A 3 -26.08 -17.29 -2.72
N ALA A 4 -24.85 -17.01 -3.18
CA ALA A 4 -23.88 -16.24 -2.42
C ALA A 4 -24.30 -14.75 -2.43
N PRO A 5 -24.25 -14.03 -1.30
CA PRO A 5 -24.51 -12.59 -1.32
C PRO A 5 -23.40 -11.92 -2.12
N MET A 6 -23.80 -11.10 -3.08
CA MET A 6 -22.89 -10.27 -3.86
C MET A 6 -22.19 -9.32 -2.90
N ALA A 7 -20.87 -9.46 -2.78
CA ALA A 7 -20.03 -8.48 -2.12
C ALA A 7 -20.29 -7.13 -2.80
N GLY A 8 -20.83 -6.18 -2.03
CA GLY A 8 -21.05 -4.82 -2.49
C GLY A 8 -19.74 -4.25 -3.01
N SER A 9 -19.64 -4.08 -4.32
CA SER A 9 -18.53 -3.38 -4.95
C SER A 9 -18.46 -1.99 -4.33
N ALA A 10 -17.35 -1.68 -3.66
CA ALA A 10 -16.96 -0.32 -3.32
C ALA A 10 -17.26 0.57 -4.54
N SER A 11 -18.12 1.57 -4.37
CA SER A 11 -18.55 2.47 -5.45
C SER A 11 -17.31 2.96 -6.18
N ALA A 12 -17.10 2.51 -7.41
CA ALA A 12 -15.92 2.85 -8.19
C ALA A 12 -15.77 4.38 -8.24
N GLU A 13 -14.64 4.88 -7.76
CA GLU A 13 -14.32 6.30 -7.80
C GLU A 13 -14.49 6.82 -9.25
N PRO A 14 -15.19 7.95 -9.47
CA PRO A 14 -15.31 8.50 -10.82
C PRO A 14 -13.92 8.78 -11.41
N TYR A 15 -13.72 8.46 -12.68
CA TYR A 15 -12.40 8.56 -13.34
C TYR A 15 -11.70 9.92 -13.17
N GLN A 16 -12.47 11.01 -13.17
CA GLN A 16 -11.92 12.37 -12.95
C GLN A 16 -11.36 12.57 -11.54
N HIS A 17 -12.02 12.00 -10.52
CA HIS A 17 -11.53 12.03 -9.14
C HIS A 17 -10.26 11.20 -9.01
N TYR A 18 -10.22 10.02 -9.63
CA TYR A 18 -9.03 9.17 -9.67
C TYR A 18 -7.83 9.90 -10.29
N LEU A 19 -8.01 10.56 -11.43
CA LEU A 19 -6.95 11.35 -12.07
C LEU A 19 -6.49 12.54 -11.20
N ALA A 20 -7.43 13.23 -10.55
CA ALA A 20 -7.11 14.32 -9.64
C ALA A 20 -6.30 13.84 -8.43
N ARG A 21 -6.65 12.67 -7.89
CA ARG A 21 -5.93 12.00 -6.82
C ARG A 21 -4.51 11.63 -7.26
N LEU A 22 -4.34 11.01 -8.42
CA LEU A 22 -3.01 10.70 -8.97
C LEU A 22 -2.13 11.95 -9.15
N ARG A 23 -2.70 13.05 -9.65
CA ARG A 23 -1.97 14.32 -9.78
C ARG A 23 -1.53 14.87 -8.43
N THR A 24 -2.38 14.77 -7.42
CA THR A 24 -2.07 15.19 -6.05
C THR A 24 -0.97 14.32 -5.43
N ILE A 25 -1.03 13.00 -5.61
CA ILE A 25 0.00 12.08 -5.13
C ILE A 25 1.35 12.41 -5.80
N CYS A 26 1.35 12.58 -7.12
CA CYS A 26 2.57 12.83 -7.89
C CYS A 26 3.01 14.31 -7.93
N SER A 27 2.37 15.20 -7.19
CA SER A 27 2.81 16.61 -7.11
C SER A 27 4.19 16.76 -6.47
N VAL A 28 4.63 15.76 -5.71
CA VAL A 28 5.96 15.68 -5.07
C VAL A 28 6.96 14.84 -5.86
N GLU A 29 6.70 14.62 -7.14
CA GLU A 29 7.45 13.75 -8.05
C GLU A 29 7.39 12.26 -7.66
N CYS A 30 6.65 11.48 -8.44
CA CYS A 30 6.54 10.03 -8.27
C CYS A 30 7.79 9.31 -8.77
N LEU A 31 8.51 8.64 -7.87
CA LEU A 31 9.78 7.97 -8.17
C LEU A 31 9.61 6.46 -8.36
N GLN A 32 10.43 5.88 -9.24
CA GLN A 32 10.57 4.42 -9.36
C GLN A 32 11.34 3.83 -8.15
N PRO A 33 11.20 2.54 -7.81
CA PRO A 33 11.71 1.97 -6.55
C PRO A 33 13.20 2.24 -6.29
N LYS A 34 14.06 2.02 -7.29
CA LYS A 34 15.51 2.26 -7.18
C LYS A 34 15.86 3.74 -6.97
N GLN A 35 15.15 4.64 -7.64
CA GLN A 35 15.34 6.08 -7.50
C GLN A 35 14.83 6.55 -6.13
N PHE A 36 13.64 6.10 -5.73
CA PHE A 36 13.05 6.37 -4.44
C PHE A 36 14.00 5.99 -3.28
N GLN A 37 14.56 4.77 -3.29
CA GLN A 37 15.52 4.34 -2.27
C GLN A 37 16.77 5.22 -2.22
N ARG A 38 17.32 5.58 -3.39
CA ARG A 38 18.50 6.45 -3.48
C ARG A 38 18.22 7.84 -2.94
N THR A 39 17.08 8.43 -3.32
CA THR A 39 16.67 9.77 -2.88
C THR A 39 16.37 9.78 -1.39
N ALA A 40 15.62 8.80 -0.88
CA ALA A 40 15.30 8.69 0.54
C ALA A 40 16.56 8.57 1.40
N ARG A 41 17.56 7.78 0.98
CA ARG A 41 18.83 7.59 1.72
C ARG A 41 19.75 8.81 1.70
N LYS A 42 19.61 9.67 0.69
CA LYS A 42 20.39 10.91 0.56
C LYS A 42 19.76 12.08 1.31
N ARG A 43 18.51 11.97 1.74
CA ARG A 43 17.87 13.00 2.56
C ARG A 43 18.56 13.11 3.91
N ASP A 44 18.73 14.35 4.34
CA ASP A 44 19.11 14.64 5.71
C ASP A 44 18.00 14.18 6.67
N ALA A 45 18.39 13.74 7.86
CA ALA A 45 17.45 13.25 8.87
C ALA A 45 16.41 14.31 9.30
N GLU A 46 16.70 15.60 9.06
CA GLU A 46 15.83 16.73 9.36
C GLU A 46 14.89 17.10 8.19
N SER A 47 15.06 16.47 7.02
CA SER A 47 14.20 16.72 5.86
C SER A 47 12.81 16.10 6.10
N GLN A 48 11.85 16.93 6.51
CA GLN A 48 10.45 16.53 6.72
C GLN A 48 9.62 16.44 5.44
N GLY A 49 10.26 16.48 4.27
CA GLY A 49 9.54 16.47 3.01
C GLY A 49 8.97 15.09 2.69
N GLU A 50 7.73 15.06 2.21
CA GLU A 50 7.10 13.85 1.71
C GLU A 50 7.82 13.31 0.46
N MET A 51 7.55 12.05 0.14
CA MET A 51 7.97 11.40 -1.10
C MET A 51 6.81 10.64 -1.70
N ALA A 52 6.84 10.47 -3.02
CA ALA A 52 5.93 9.57 -3.72
C ALA A 52 6.70 8.46 -4.43
N ILE A 53 6.13 7.25 -4.41
CA ILE A 53 6.67 6.07 -5.07
C ILE A 53 5.63 5.45 -6.00
N ILE A 54 6.10 4.93 -7.14
CA ILE A 54 5.38 3.97 -7.97
C ILE A 54 6.05 2.62 -7.76
N MET A 55 5.31 1.62 -7.28
CA MET A 55 5.87 0.28 -7.04
C MET A 55 4.87 -0.83 -7.32
N ASP A 56 5.39 -1.99 -7.67
CA ASP A 56 4.62 -3.23 -7.73
C ASP A 56 4.60 -3.86 -6.32
N VAL A 57 3.40 -4.12 -5.81
CA VAL A 57 3.22 -4.78 -4.50
C VAL A 57 3.35 -6.28 -4.71
N ALA A 58 4.32 -6.87 -4.05
CA ALA A 58 4.60 -8.29 -4.21
C ALA A 58 4.09 -9.13 -3.03
N ASP A 59 4.03 -8.54 -1.84
CA ASP A 59 3.40 -9.14 -0.67
C ASP A 59 2.73 -8.11 0.25
N VAL A 60 1.81 -8.59 1.08
CA VAL A 60 1.00 -7.80 2.01
C VAL A 60 0.93 -8.51 3.35
N GLN A 61 1.31 -7.81 4.42
CA GLN A 61 1.29 -8.35 5.78
C GLN A 61 0.65 -7.39 6.77
N ARG A 62 0.12 -7.97 7.85
CA ARG A 62 -0.30 -7.21 9.02
C ARG A 62 0.77 -7.37 10.10
N VAL A 63 1.31 -6.25 10.58
CA VAL A 63 2.31 -6.18 11.64
C VAL A 63 1.72 -5.33 12.76
N GLY A 64 1.22 -5.96 13.82
CA GLY A 64 0.40 -5.27 14.83
C GLY A 64 -0.84 -4.64 14.19
N ASP A 65 -1.01 -3.34 14.40
CA ASP A 65 -2.15 -2.55 13.90
C ASP A 65 -1.88 -1.88 12.54
N ARG A 66 -0.81 -2.30 11.84
CA ARG A 66 -0.38 -1.71 10.57
C ARG A 66 -0.44 -2.73 9.44
N LEU A 67 -0.79 -2.25 8.25
CA LEU A 67 -0.66 -3.00 7.01
C LEU A 67 0.64 -2.59 6.31
N GLU A 68 1.47 -3.58 5.97
CA GLU A 68 2.72 -3.36 5.25
C GLU A 68 2.61 -3.94 3.83
N LEU A 69 2.86 -3.08 2.84
CA LEU A 69 2.96 -3.45 1.43
C LEU A 69 4.44 -3.51 1.05
N TYR A 70 4.89 -4.65 0.56
CA TYR A 70 6.30 -4.87 0.23
C TYR A 70 6.53 -4.83 -1.27
N ASN A 71 7.57 -4.09 -1.68
CA ASN A 71 8.16 -4.27 -3.00
C ASN A 71 9.22 -5.39 -2.92
N LEU A 72 9.18 -6.34 -3.84
CA LEU A 72 10.26 -7.30 -4.02
C LEU A 72 11.03 -6.92 -5.29
N ASP A 73 12.34 -6.68 -5.17
CA ASP A 73 13.18 -6.53 -6.35
C ASP A 73 13.41 -7.92 -6.95
N THR A 74 12.68 -8.25 -8.01
CA THR A 74 12.75 -9.55 -8.70
C THR A 74 14.01 -9.71 -9.55
N GLN A 75 14.90 -8.71 -9.58
CA GLN A 75 16.18 -8.80 -10.31
C GLN A 75 17.35 -9.25 -9.44
N ALA A 76 17.11 -9.65 -8.19
CA ALA A 76 18.12 -10.18 -7.29
C ALA A 76 18.57 -11.59 -7.69
N SER A 77 19.78 -11.97 -7.28
CA SER A 77 20.25 -13.37 -7.32
C SER A 77 19.27 -14.29 -6.58
N PRO A 78 19.07 -15.57 -6.98
CA PRO A 78 18.13 -16.47 -6.29
C PRO A 78 18.37 -16.61 -4.77
N LEU A 79 19.62 -16.53 -4.33
CA LEU A 79 19.96 -16.56 -2.89
C LEU A 79 19.59 -15.26 -2.18
N GLU A 80 19.82 -14.13 -2.84
CA GLU A 80 19.44 -12.80 -2.33
C GLU A 80 17.91 -12.64 -2.36
N GLU A 81 17.23 -13.19 -3.36
CA GLU A 81 15.77 -13.26 -3.41
C GLU A 81 15.22 -14.05 -2.22
N VAL A 82 15.80 -15.21 -1.87
CA VAL A 82 15.39 -15.96 -0.68
C VAL A 82 15.60 -15.16 0.61
N GLU A 83 16.71 -14.43 0.73
CA GLU A 83 16.96 -13.56 1.88
C GLU A 83 15.94 -12.41 1.94
N ILE A 84 15.68 -11.74 0.81
CA ILE A 84 14.69 -10.67 0.67
C ILE A 84 13.29 -11.18 1.04
N LEU A 85 12.87 -12.31 0.46
CA LEU A 85 11.57 -12.93 0.73
C LEU A 85 11.44 -13.30 2.20
N GLY A 86 12.46 -13.96 2.76
CA GLY A 86 12.50 -14.29 4.18
C GLY A 86 12.47 -13.06 5.09
N SER A 87 13.11 -11.98 4.67
CA SER A 87 13.12 -10.69 5.37
C SER A 87 11.74 -10.02 5.38
N ALA A 88 11.04 -10.15 4.25
CA ALA A 88 9.64 -9.75 4.12
C ALA A 88 8.69 -10.75 4.80
N GLY A 89 9.17 -11.75 5.54
CA GLY A 89 8.32 -12.72 6.24
C GLY A 89 7.65 -13.77 5.33
N ILE A 90 8.07 -13.87 4.08
CA ILE A 90 7.50 -14.78 3.08
C ILE A 90 8.14 -16.17 3.24
N ASP A 91 7.29 -17.19 3.36
CA ASP A 91 7.73 -18.58 3.41
C ASP A 91 8.27 -19.03 2.03
N THR A 92 9.59 -19.20 1.94
CA THR A 92 10.29 -19.64 0.73
C THR A 92 10.52 -21.15 0.66
N SER A 93 10.14 -21.89 1.71
CA SER A 93 10.46 -23.33 1.87
C SER A 93 9.89 -24.20 0.74
N SER A 94 8.80 -23.77 0.12
CA SER A 94 8.13 -24.49 -0.97
C SER A 94 8.70 -24.20 -2.37
N ARG A 95 9.48 -23.12 -2.55
CA ARG A 95 9.83 -22.60 -3.88
C ARG A 95 11.30 -22.81 -4.27
N SER A 96 12.22 -22.88 -3.29
CA SER A 96 13.66 -22.98 -3.56
C SER A 96 14.28 -24.34 -3.20
N GLY A 97 13.57 -25.23 -2.49
CA GLY A 97 14.12 -26.52 -2.03
C GLY A 97 15.24 -26.40 -0.99
N ILE A 98 15.55 -25.18 -0.54
CA ILE A 98 16.54 -24.88 0.50
C ILE A 98 15.80 -24.75 1.84
N GLY A 99 16.29 -25.49 2.85
CA GLY A 99 15.65 -25.67 4.15
C GLY A 99 15.16 -24.39 4.83
N ALA A 100 13.96 -24.50 5.41
CA ALA A 100 13.12 -23.47 6.00
C ALA A 100 13.83 -22.42 6.87
N LEU A 101 13.39 -21.17 6.73
CA LEU A 101 13.52 -20.17 7.79
C LEU A 101 12.61 -20.60 8.97
N PRO A 102 13.10 -20.57 10.22
CA PRO A 102 12.30 -20.95 11.37
C PRO A 102 11.08 -20.01 11.48
N ARG A 103 9.89 -20.62 11.44
CA ARG A 103 8.61 -19.94 11.73
C ARG A 103 8.75 -19.19 13.05
N GLY A 104 8.62 -17.86 13.00
CA GLY A 104 8.67 -16.99 14.19
C GLY A 104 9.81 -15.97 14.21
N ARG A 105 10.67 -15.88 13.19
CA ARG A 105 11.64 -14.78 13.13
C ARG A 105 10.92 -13.50 12.65
N GLN A 106 10.78 -12.54 13.57
CA GLN A 106 10.33 -11.18 13.30
C GLN A 106 11.02 -10.60 12.06
N THR A 107 10.22 -9.96 11.21
CA THR A 107 10.57 -9.19 10.00
C THR A 107 12.00 -8.69 10.02
N THR A 108 12.93 -9.46 9.45
CA THR A 108 14.30 -8.97 9.26
C THR A 108 14.22 -7.84 8.24
N ARG A 109 14.77 -6.68 8.55
CA ARG A 109 14.70 -5.48 7.69
C ARG A 109 15.75 -5.60 6.60
N HIS A 110 15.37 -5.57 5.32
CA HIS A 110 16.32 -5.69 4.22
C HIS A 110 16.48 -4.37 3.45
N PRO A 111 17.71 -3.96 3.12
CA PRO A 111 17.92 -2.65 2.50
C PRO A 111 17.33 -2.55 1.10
N ASN A 112 17.20 -3.64 0.35
CA ASN A 112 16.66 -3.59 -1.00
C ASN A 112 15.12 -3.66 -1.03
N VAL A 113 14.47 -3.75 0.12
CA VAL A 113 13.01 -3.77 0.26
C VAL A 113 12.52 -2.38 0.65
N ILE A 114 11.47 -1.93 -0.02
CA ILE A 114 10.67 -0.75 0.32
C ILE A 114 9.39 -1.26 0.93
N VAL A 115 9.04 -0.68 2.07
CA VAL A 115 7.80 -0.97 2.78
C VAL A 115 6.92 0.25 2.70
N VAL A 116 5.67 0.11 2.24
CA VAL A 116 4.64 1.13 2.44
C VAL A 116 3.81 0.69 3.64
N GLU A 117 3.86 1.49 4.70
CA GLU A 117 3.20 1.22 5.96
C GLU A 117 1.92 2.07 6.05
N ILE A 118 0.79 1.41 6.27
CA ILE A 118 -0.54 2.02 6.33
C ILE A 118 -1.10 1.74 7.72
N ASP A 119 -1.50 2.79 8.44
CA ASP A 119 -2.16 2.64 9.74
C ASP A 119 -3.61 2.13 9.60
N GLN A 120 -4.17 1.65 10.71
CA GLN A 120 -5.51 1.05 10.72
C GLN A 120 -6.62 2.03 10.32
N GLU A 121 -6.51 3.30 10.72
CA GLU A 121 -7.47 4.34 10.40
C GLU A 121 -7.47 4.62 8.90
N THR A 122 -6.29 4.83 8.32
CA THR A 122 -6.11 5.02 6.88
C THR A 122 -6.57 3.80 6.09
N LEU A 123 -6.31 2.60 6.59
CA LEU A 123 -6.76 1.36 5.97
C LEU A 123 -8.29 1.27 5.93
N PHE A 124 -8.95 1.63 7.03
CA PHE A 124 -10.39 1.70 7.11
C PHE A 124 -10.95 2.72 6.11
N ASP A 125 -10.34 3.91 6.04
CA ASP A 125 -10.73 4.94 5.08
C ASP A 125 -10.52 4.50 3.62
N LEU A 126 -9.45 3.75 3.33
CA LEU A 126 -9.15 3.21 1.99
C LEU A 126 -10.21 2.23 1.49
N LEU A 127 -10.75 1.40 2.38
CA LEU A 127 -11.78 0.42 2.04
C LEU A 127 -13.16 1.04 1.94
N ASN A 128 -13.40 2.11 2.72
CA ASN A 128 -14.69 2.76 2.84
C ASN A 128 -14.71 4.14 2.17
N ILE A 129 -13.92 4.36 1.11
CA ILE A 129 -13.89 5.64 0.39
C ILE A 129 -15.30 5.96 -0.10
N VAL A 130 -15.97 6.85 0.62
CA VAL A 130 -17.21 7.47 0.20
C VAL A 130 -16.85 8.32 -1.01
N ALA A 131 -17.25 7.89 -2.20
CA ALA A 131 -17.19 8.74 -3.38
C ALA A 131 -17.81 10.09 -3.00
N PRO A 132 -17.16 11.24 -3.26
CA PRO A 132 -17.72 12.52 -2.91
C PRO A 132 -18.98 12.74 -3.76
N SER A 133 -20.13 12.33 -3.22
CA SER A 133 -21.42 12.87 -3.63
C SER A 133 -21.33 14.37 -3.40
N GLY A 134 -21.54 15.14 -4.46
CA GLY A 134 -21.20 16.55 -4.55
C GLY A 134 -21.63 17.41 -3.36
N GLN A 135 -20.80 18.44 -3.10
CA GLN A 135 -21.09 19.69 -2.39
C GLN A 135 -22.12 19.61 -1.25
N ILE A 136 -21.62 19.63 -0.01
CA ILE A 136 -22.32 20.30 1.09
C ILE A 136 -21.33 21.25 1.75
N SER A 137 -21.42 22.52 1.38
CA SER A 137 -20.96 23.61 2.26
C SER A 137 -21.83 23.56 3.50
N GLY A 138 -21.29 23.01 4.59
CA GLY A 138 -21.90 23.08 5.92
C GLY A 138 -21.64 24.45 6.54
N ASP A 139 -22.35 25.47 6.07
CA ASP A 139 -22.55 26.69 6.84
C ASP A 139 -23.44 26.34 8.04
N ARG A 140 -22.96 26.65 9.24
CA ARG A 140 -23.67 26.37 10.49
C ARG A 140 -24.76 27.42 10.66
N ASN A 141 -25.97 27.13 10.20
CA ASN A 141 -27.13 27.84 10.75
C ASN A 141 -28.38 26.96 10.89
N ARG A 142 -29.06 27.22 12.00
CA ARG A 142 -30.14 26.44 12.60
C ARG A 142 -31.43 26.47 11.76
N GLU A 143 -32.20 25.40 11.95
CA GLU A 143 -33.67 25.35 11.83
C GLU A 143 -34.27 25.57 10.42
N THR A 144 -34.41 24.49 9.66
CA THR A 144 -35.70 23.99 9.11
C THR A 144 -35.42 22.80 8.19
N GLY A 145 -36.30 21.80 8.24
CA GLY A 145 -36.03 20.45 7.77
C GLY A 145 -35.80 20.32 6.26
N ILE A 146 -34.84 19.47 5.92
CA ILE A 146 -34.90 18.57 4.76
C ILE A 146 -34.42 17.21 5.26
N VAL A 147 -35.35 16.29 5.48
CA VAL A 147 -35.02 14.87 5.68
C VAL A 147 -34.72 14.32 4.30
N VAL A 148 -33.45 14.10 4.00
CA VAL A 148 -33.05 13.32 2.83
C VAL A 148 -33.03 11.86 3.26
N GLU A 149 -34.13 11.15 3.00
CA GLU A 149 -34.17 9.70 3.10
C GLU A 149 -33.16 9.10 2.12
N GLY A 150 -32.18 8.40 2.68
CA GLY A 150 -31.12 7.74 1.94
C GLY A 150 -30.09 7.12 2.86
N GLU A 151 -30.51 6.58 4.01
CA GLU A 151 -29.72 5.63 4.79
C GLU A 151 -29.53 4.38 3.91
N ARG A 152 -28.50 4.41 3.06
CA ARG A 152 -27.81 3.17 2.74
C ARG A 152 -27.07 2.83 4.01
N ASP A 153 -27.52 1.79 4.72
CA ASP A 153 -26.68 1.05 5.66
C ASP A 153 -25.44 0.61 4.86
N GLN A 154 -24.41 1.45 4.85
CA GLN A 154 -23.12 1.08 4.32
C GLN A 154 -22.59 0.06 5.29
N GLU A 155 -22.66 -1.21 4.91
CA GLU A 155 -21.96 -2.28 5.61
C GLU A 155 -20.48 -1.89 5.66
N PHE A 156 -20.03 -1.40 6.81
CA PHE A 156 -18.65 -1.09 7.06
C PHE A 156 -17.84 -2.37 6.88
N ILE A 157 -16.94 -2.37 5.89
CA ILE A 157 -16.11 -3.54 5.61
C ILE A 157 -14.98 -3.55 6.64
N GLU A 158 -15.04 -4.48 7.58
CA GLU A 158 -13.92 -4.69 8.49
C GLU A 158 -12.74 -5.31 7.71
N PRO A 159 -11.54 -4.73 7.75
CA PRO A 159 -10.41 -5.16 6.92
C PRO A 159 -9.96 -6.58 7.26
N ASN A 160 -10.37 -7.57 6.45
CA ASN A 160 -9.80 -8.91 6.50
C ASN A 160 -8.47 -8.96 5.73
N LEU A 161 -7.41 -9.52 6.34
CA LEU A 161 -6.08 -9.61 5.71
C LEU A 161 -6.11 -10.39 4.37
N SER A 162 -6.99 -11.38 4.25
CA SER A 162 -7.13 -12.15 3.01
C SER A 162 -7.63 -11.28 1.85
N GLU A 163 -8.60 -10.41 2.11
CA GLU A 163 -9.16 -9.49 1.12
C GLU A 163 -8.14 -8.42 0.74
N LEU A 164 -7.42 -7.87 1.73
CA LEU A 164 -6.34 -6.90 1.49
C LEU A 164 -5.19 -7.47 0.67
N ARG A 165 -4.83 -8.73 0.92
CA ARG A 165 -3.88 -9.47 0.09
C ARG A 165 -4.39 -9.59 -1.34
N SER A 166 -5.64 -9.99 -1.52
CA SER A 166 -6.25 -10.08 -2.85
C SER A 166 -6.32 -8.70 -3.54
N PHE A 167 -6.55 -7.65 -2.76
CA PHE A 167 -6.73 -6.29 -3.26
C PHE A 167 -5.41 -5.67 -3.74
N PHE A 168 -4.32 -5.83 -3.00
CA PHE A 168 -3.04 -5.16 -3.30
C PHE A 168 -2.01 -6.05 -3.99
N ARG A 169 -1.99 -7.36 -3.75
CA ARG A 169 -0.92 -8.23 -4.24
C ARG A 169 -0.88 -8.26 -5.77
N ASN A 170 0.32 -8.20 -6.33
CA ASN A 170 0.60 -8.13 -7.77
C ASN A 170 -0.05 -6.93 -8.47
N ARG A 171 -0.42 -5.88 -7.71
CA ARG A 171 -0.89 -4.62 -8.28
C ARG A 171 0.21 -3.58 -8.22
N ARG A 172 0.20 -2.70 -9.21
CA ARG A 172 1.03 -1.50 -9.19
C ARG A 172 0.29 -0.40 -8.42
N ILE A 173 0.97 0.23 -7.48
CA ILE A 173 0.43 1.32 -6.68
C ILE A 173 1.26 2.58 -6.85
N VAL A 174 0.62 3.71 -6.57
CA VAL A 174 1.26 5.00 -6.33
C VAL A 174 0.94 5.41 -4.91
N ALA A 175 1.96 5.70 -4.12
CA ALA A 175 1.82 6.07 -2.71
C ALA A 175 2.62 7.34 -2.42
N ARG A 176 2.04 8.27 -1.66
CA ARG A 176 2.71 9.45 -1.10
C ARG A 176 2.68 9.38 0.43
N GLY A 177 3.78 9.79 1.06
CA GLY A 177 3.87 9.78 2.50
C GLY A 177 5.20 10.28 3.05
N SER A 178 5.42 10.05 4.33
CA SER A 178 6.66 10.43 5.01
C SER A 178 7.67 9.28 4.98
N PRO A 179 8.87 9.46 4.39
CA PRO A 179 9.88 8.42 4.39
C PRO A 179 10.53 8.29 5.77
N ARG A 180 10.61 7.07 6.29
CA ARG A 180 11.36 6.67 7.48
C ARG A 180 12.51 5.75 7.07
N LEU A 181 13.72 6.05 7.54
CA LEU A 181 14.88 5.21 7.34
C LEU A 181 15.18 4.40 8.59
N GLU A 182 15.24 3.09 8.43
CA GLU A 182 15.52 2.17 9.52
C GLU A 182 16.77 1.36 9.23
N VAL A 183 17.59 1.11 10.26
CA VAL A 183 18.81 0.31 10.11
C VAL A 183 18.43 -1.09 9.66
N ALA A 184 18.98 -1.52 8.52
CA ALA A 184 18.72 -2.83 7.99
C ALA A 184 19.50 -3.91 8.75
N THR A 185 18.97 -5.12 8.74
CA THR A 185 19.63 -6.32 9.27
C THR A 185 20.05 -7.20 8.11
N VAL A 186 21.33 -7.55 8.05
CA VAL A 186 21.85 -8.56 7.10
C VAL A 186 22.13 -9.81 7.92
N GLY A 187 21.35 -10.88 7.70
CA GLY A 187 21.30 -12.04 8.58
C GLY A 187 20.96 -11.68 10.04
N ALA A 188 21.90 -11.87 10.97
CA ALA A 188 21.72 -11.59 12.40
C ALA A 188 22.37 -10.27 12.89
N ARG A 189 23.02 -9.50 12.01
CA ARG A 189 23.74 -8.28 12.38
C ARG A 189 23.07 -7.04 11.82
N ARG A 190 23.03 -5.98 12.63
CA ARG A 190 22.59 -4.65 12.20
C ARG A 190 23.69 -4.01 11.33
N ASP A 191 23.33 -3.59 10.13
CA ASP A 191 24.23 -2.86 9.24
C ASP A 191 23.86 -1.37 9.23
N PHE A 192 24.58 -0.57 10.00
CA PHE A 192 24.34 0.88 10.10
C PHE A 192 24.59 1.64 8.79
N ARG A 193 25.31 1.04 7.82
CA ARG A 193 25.57 1.65 6.51
C ARG A 193 24.40 1.45 5.55
N ARG A 194 23.61 0.40 5.75
CA ARG A 194 22.49 0.04 4.89
C ARG A 194 21.18 0.28 5.63
N LYS A 195 20.33 1.14 5.08
CA LYS A 195 19.02 1.48 5.67
C LYS A 195 17.90 0.97 4.79
N GLN A 196 16.93 0.29 5.39
CA GLN A 196 15.64 0.01 4.78
C GLN A 196 14.84 1.31 4.73
N VAL A 197 14.07 1.48 3.65
CA VAL A 197 13.20 2.64 3.47
C VAL A 197 11.76 2.19 3.69
N THR A 198 11.09 2.85 4.63
CA THR A 198 9.66 2.68 4.88
C THR A 198 8.97 3.99 4.51
N LEU A 199 7.86 3.94 3.78
CA LEU A 199 7.01 5.08 3.50
C LEU A 199 5.79 4.98 4.42
N GLU A 200 5.68 5.89 5.39
CA GLU A 200 4.51 5.98 6.27
C GLU A 200 3.38 6.73 5.56
N LEU A 201 2.22 6.09 5.47
CA LEU A 201 1.02 6.60 4.81
C LEU A 201 -0.08 6.77 5.84
N ARG A 202 -0.51 8.03 6.03
CA ARG A 202 -1.48 8.47 7.06
C ARG A 202 -2.77 9.07 6.48
N ASP A 203 -2.93 9.01 5.16
CA ASP A 203 -4.12 9.53 4.46
C ASP A 203 -4.44 8.63 3.28
N ALA A 204 -5.66 8.10 3.24
CA ALA A 204 -6.13 7.17 2.20
C ALA A 204 -6.08 7.78 0.79
N ARG A 205 -6.21 9.10 0.69
CA ARG A 205 -6.14 9.83 -0.59
C ARG A 205 -4.72 9.84 -1.16
N ASN A 206 -3.71 9.53 -0.34
CA ASN A 206 -2.33 9.44 -0.78
C ASN A 206 -1.93 8.07 -1.34
N LEU A 207 -2.88 7.14 -1.48
CA LEU A 207 -2.69 5.86 -2.16
C LEU A 207 -3.63 5.75 -3.35
N ALA A 208 -3.10 5.30 -4.48
CA ALA A 208 -3.90 4.95 -5.66
C ALA A 208 -3.36 3.67 -6.29
N MET A 209 -4.25 2.78 -6.73
CA MET A 209 -3.86 1.63 -7.54
C MET A 209 -3.85 2.03 -9.01
N LEU A 210 -2.79 1.67 -9.72
CA LEU A 210 -2.76 1.84 -11.16
C LEU A 210 -3.50 0.67 -11.84
N PRO A 211 -4.35 0.95 -12.83
CA PRO A 211 -4.95 -0.11 -13.65
C PRO A 211 -3.84 -0.93 -14.29
N ARG A 212 -4.06 -2.24 -14.38
CA ARG A 212 -3.20 -3.11 -15.17
C ARG A 212 -3.58 -2.89 -16.62
N PHE A 213 -2.61 -2.82 -17.51
CA PHE A 213 -2.85 -2.78 -18.94
C PHE A 213 -2.41 -4.10 -19.54
N ASP A 214 -3.14 -4.61 -20.53
CA ASP A 214 -2.73 -5.77 -21.31
C ASP A 214 -1.62 -5.40 -22.30
N GLU A 215 -1.16 -6.37 -23.10
CA GLU A 215 -0.13 -6.16 -24.13
C GLU A 215 -0.56 -5.17 -25.23
N ASN A 216 -1.87 -4.90 -25.34
CA ASN A 216 -2.45 -3.96 -26.30
C ASN A 216 -2.64 -2.55 -25.72
N GLY A 217 -2.33 -2.34 -24.43
CA GLY A 217 -2.52 -1.06 -23.75
C GLY A 217 -3.96 -0.82 -23.28
N GLU A 218 -4.82 -1.83 -23.27
CA GLU A 218 -6.18 -1.77 -22.76
C GLU A 218 -6.20 -2.03 -21.24
N PRO A 219 -6.96 -1.27 -20.44
CA PRO A 219 -7.05 -1.50 -19.01
C PRO A 219 -7.73 -2.85 -18.73
N ILE A 220 -7.01 -3.76 -18.08
CA ILE A 220 -7.54 -4.98 -17.49
C ILE A 220 -8.35 -4.56 -16.27
N LEU A 221 -9.63 -4.29 -16.50
CA LEU A 221 -10.65 -4.17 -15.46
C LEU A 221 -10.82 -5.57 -14.86
N ALA A 222 -10.14 -5.85 -13.75
CA ALA A 222 -10.26 -7.14 -13.07
C ALA A 222 -11.68 -7.31 -12.51
N GLU A 223 -12.30 -8.48 -12.78
CA GLU A 223 -13.41 -9.04 -11.99
C GLU A 223 -13.00 -9.32 -10.54
#